data_AF-A0A254Q977-F1
#
_entry.id   AF-A0A254Q977-F1
#
_cell.length_a   1.000
_cell.length_b   1.000
_cell.length_c   1.000
_cell.angle_alpha   90.00
_cell.angle_beta   90.00
_cell.angle_gamma   90.00
#
_symmetry.space_group_name_H-M   'P 1'
#
loop_
_entity.id
_entity.type
_entity.pdbx_description
1 polymer ?
#
loop_
_entity_poly.entity_id
_entity_poly.type
_entity_poly.pdbx_seq_one_letter_code
_entity_poly.pdbx_strand_id
1 'polypeptide(L)'
;MKKIFALLGLVFAIITFCMIYLVRKGVSLRSEPLIRPTVISADQRNIASHTVLRIFPDLQNNDYILWGVLPESPDTQLLMTHFLEEYFKKLQIPPHIIQDGTKASPEEIKNCAKPCWVKMPHDQANTLAGNSLIEEKIIPTHKNYLTLTVMPFNGDETVSEFCDQQKRLTLECITPVSVREIHRKMKDPKQLYFFLRKYNERDFFLFVQKELPKNAL
;
A
#
# COMPACT_ATOMS: atom_id res chain seq x y z
N MET A 1 -6.27 -33.85 -39.33
CA MET A 1 -5.39 -33.77 -38.15
C MET A 1 -4.35 -32.65 -38.24
N LYS A 2 -3.41 -32.63 -39.19
CA LYS A 2 -2.37 -31.57 -39.28
C LYS A 2 -2.91 -30.12 -39.34
N LYS A 3 -4.01 -29.89 -40.07
CA LYS A 3 -4.68 -28.58 -40.13
C LYS A 3 -5.31 -28.15 -38.80
N ILE A 4 -5.78 -29.10 -37.99
CA ILE A 4 -6.36 -28.85 -36.67
C ILE A 4 -5.26 -28.46 -35.68
N PHE A 5 -4.12 -29.16 -35.72
CA PHE A 5 -2.95 -28.80 -34.91
C PHE A 5 -2.38 -27.43 -35.28
N ALA A 6 -2.36 -27.07 -36.56
CA ALA A 6 -1.93 -25.75 -37.02
C ALA A 6 -2.89 -24.63 -36.53
N LEU A 7 -4.20 -24.88 -36.57
CA LEU A 7 -5.21 -23.93 -36.08
C LEU A 7 -5.10 -23.72 -34.56
N LEU A 8 -4.93 -24.81 -33.79
CA LEU A 8 -4.72 -24.76 -32.34
C LEU A 8 -3.45 -24.00 -31.97
N GLY A 9 -2.34 -24.24 -32.68
CA GLY A 9 -1.09 -23.50 -32.48
C GLY A 9 -1.26 -21.99 -32.70
N LEU A 10 -1.99 -21.59 -33.75
CA LEU A 10 -2.28 -20.18 -34.01
C LEU A 10 -3.10 -19.54 -32.89
N VAL A 11 -4.13 -20.24 -32.40
CA VAL A 11 -4.97 -19.76 -31.29
C VAL A 11 -4.15 -19.56 -30.01
N PHE A 12 -3.29 -20.52 -29.65
CA PHE A 12 -2.40 -20.38 -28.50
C PHE A 12 -1.41 -19.22 -28.64
N ALA A 13 -0.87 -19.00 -29.85
CA ALA A 13 0.02 -17.88 -30.11
C ALA A 13 -0.70 -16.52 -29.95
N ILE A 14 -1.93 -16.40 -30.46
CA ILE A 14 -2.76 -15.20 -30.30
C ILE A 14 -3.09 -14.97 -28.82
N ILE A 15 -3.52 -15.98 -28.08
CA ILE A 15 -3.82 -15.86 -26.64
C ILE A 15 -2.57 -15.43 -25.89
N THR A 16 -1.42 -16.04 -26.16
CA THR A 16 -0.16 -15.70 -25.48
C THR A 16 0.27 -14.26 -25.80
N PHE A 17 0.18 -13.84 -27.06
CA PHE A 17 0.47 -12.46 -27.45
C PHE A 17 -0.49 -11.48 -26.80
N CYS A 18 -1.79 -11.77 -26.76
CA CYS A 18 -2.79 -10.97 -26.06
C CYS A 18 -2.50 -10.92 -24.56
N MET A 19 -2.19 -12.03 -23.90
CA MET A 19 -1.83 -12.05 -22.47
C MET A 19 -0.57 -11.24 -22.21
N ILE A 20 0.49 -11.39 -23.01
CA ILE A 20 1.71 -10.57 -22.89
C ILE A 20 1.39 -9.09 -23.14
N TYR A 21 0.58 -8.77 -24.14
CA TYR A 21 0.16 -7.41 -24.44
C TYR A 21 -0.67 -6.82 -23.30
N LEU A 22 -1.62 -7.57 -22.74
CA LEU A 22 -2.46 -7.17 -21.61
C LEU A 22 -1.63 -7.00 -20.33
N VAL A 23 -0.68 -7.91 -20.05
CA VAL A 23 0.27 -7.80 -18.93
C VAL A 23 1.18 -6.58 -19.10
N ARG A 24 1.77 -6.39 -20.29
CA ARG A 24 2.63 -5.22 -20.60
C ARG A 24 1.86 -3.89 -20.61
N LYS A 25 0.60 -3.90 -21.07
CA LYS A 25 -0.31 -2.74 -21.05
C LYS A 25 -1.01 -2.56 -19.72
N GLY A 26 -0.75 -3.43 -18.73
CA GLY A 26 -1.30 -3.32 -17.39
C GLY A 26 -2.82 -3.37 -17.37
N VAL A 27 -3.46 -4.27 -18.13
CA VAL A 27 -4.89 -4.59 -17.98
C VAL A 27 -5.09 -5.46 -16.74
N SER A 28 -4.58 -4.96 -15.61
CA SER A 28 -5.04 -5.31 -14.28
C SER A 28 -6.00 -4.19 -13.89
N LEU A 29 -7.26 -4.56 -13.76
CA LEU A 29 -8.40 -3.70 -13.46
C LEU A 29 -8.12 -2.81 -12.24
N ARG A 30 -8.62 -1.57 -12.29
CA ARG A 30 -8.66 -0.63 -11.17
C ARG A 30 -8.95 -1.38 -9.86
N SER A 31 -7.97 -1.27 -8.96
CA SER A 31 -7.84 -1.73 -7.56
C SER A 31 -8.99 -2.48 -6.89
N GLU A 32 -8.63 -3.36 -5.96
CA GLU A 32 -9.49 -3.77 -4.85
C GLU A 32 -10.34 -2.62 -4.30
N PRO A 33 -11.58 -2.91 -3.84
CA PRO A 33 -12.52 -1.87 -3.43
C PRO A 33 -11.91 -0.97 -2.35
N LEU A 34 -11.90 0.33 -2.64
CA LEU A 34 -11.54 1.38 -1.69
C LEU A 34 -12.37 1.23 -0.41
N ILE A 35 -11.68 1.01 0.71
CA ILE A 35 -12.32 0.91 2.01
C ILE A 35 -12.86 2.29 2.38
N ARG A 36 -14.08 2.33 2.93
CA ARG A 36 -14.75 3.60 3.27
C ARG A 36 -13.87 4.46 4.18
N PRO A 37 -13.90 5.80 3.98
CA PRO A 37 -13.14 6.71 4.82
C PRO A 37 -13.72 6.68 6.23
N THR A 38 -12.86 6.94 7.21
CA THR A 38 -13.20 6.94 8.63
C THR A 38 -12.72 8.25 9.22
N VAL A 39 -13.55 8.87 10.04
CA VAL A 39 -13.25 10.12 10.73
C VAL A 39 -12.08 9.89 11.68
N ILE A 40 -11.08 10.75 11.68
CA ILE A 40 -9.95 10.69 12.62
C ILE A 40 -10.46 11.11 14.00
N SER A 41 -10.20 10.27 14.99
CA SER A 41 -10.50 10.56 16.39
C SER A 41 -9.48 11.54 16.98
N ALA A 42 -9.83 12.23 18.07
CA ALA A 42 -8.97 13.24 18.68
C ALA A 42 -7.61 12.69 19.13
N ASP A 43 -7.54 11.44 19.57
CA ASP A 43 -6.30 10.75 19.97
C ASP A 43 -5.61 10.01 18.80
N GLN A 44 -6.19 10.06 17.60
CA GLN A 44 -5.75 9.38 16.37
C GLN A 44 -5.59 7.85 16.50
N ARG A 45 -5.97 7.25 17.63
CA ARG A 45 -5.78 5.81 17.89
C ARG A 45 -6.64 4.94 16.99
N ASN A 46 -7.74 5.51 16.49
CA ASN A 46 -8.59 4.83 15.53
C ASN A 46 -7.93 4.61 14.16
N ILE A 47 -6.95 5.43 13.76
CA ILE A 47 -6.15 5.18 12.56
C ILE A 47 -5.41 3.85 12.73
N ALA A 48 -4.73 3.74 13.87
CA ALA A 48 -4.19 2.54 14.50
C ALA A 48 -5.01 1.27 14.30
N SER A 49 -6.02 1.18 15.15
CA SER A 49 -6.87 0.01 15.33
C SER A 49 -7.63 -0.38 14.07
N HIS A 50 -8.17 0.59 13.32
CA HIS A 50 -8.90 0.28 12.08
C HIS A 50 -7.97 -0.19 10.98
N THR A 51 -6.75 0.34 10.87
CA THR A 51 -5.81 -0.13 9.85
C THR A 51 -5.41 -1.56 10.14
N VAL A 52 -4.92 -1.85 11.36
CA VAL A 52 -4.55 -3.22 11.77
C VAL A 52 -5.70 -4.20 11.55
N LEU A 53 -6.93 -3.82 11.91
CA LEU A 53 -8.11 -4.67 11.70
C LEU A 53 -8.37 -4.97 10.21
N ARG A 54 -8.21 -3.98 9.33
CA ARG A 54 -8.46 -4.10 7.89
C ARG A 54 -7.42 -4.96 7.18
N ILE A 55 -6.17 -4.91 7.62
CA ILE A 55 -5.06 -5.69 7.05
C ILE A 55 -4.74 -6.95 7.85
N PHE A 56 -5.55 -7.28 8.86
CA PHE A 56 -5.26 -8.38 9.79
C PHE A 56 -4.98 -9.71 9.10
N PRO A 57 -5.78 -10.16 8.10
CA PRO A 57 -5.48 -11.41 7.40
C PRO A 57 -4.11 -11.37 6.68
N ASP A 58 -3.78 -10.25 6.05
CA ASP A 58 -2.50 -10.07 5.37
C ASP A 58 -1.34 -10.04 6.38
N LEU A 59 -1.51 -9.41 7.55
CA LEU A 59 -0.50 -9.40 8.62
C LEU A 59 -0.14 -10.80 9.14
N GLN A 60 -1.09 -11.75 9.15
CA GLN A 60 -0.84 -13.12 9.59
C GLN A 60 -0.10 -13.96 8.54
N ASN A 61 -0.40 -13.71 7.26
CA ASN A 61 0.07 -14.51 6.14
C ASN A 61 1.43 -14.08 5.59
N ASN A 62 1.90 -12.88 5.95
CA ASN A 62 3.16 -12.32 5.48
C ASN A 62 4.27 -12.45 6.53
N ASP A 63 5.49 -12.69 6.06
CA ASP A 63 6.68 -12.82 6.91
C ASP A 63 7.35 -11.47 7.11
N TYR A 64 7.34 -10.63 6.07
CA TYR A 64 7.87 -9.28 6.09
C TYR A 64 6.78 -8.23 5.89
N ILE A 65 6.88 -7.15 6.65
CA ILE A 65 6.02 -5.98 6.56
C ILE A 65 6.94 -4.78 6.33
N LEU A 66 6.95 -4.25 5.11
CA LEU A 66 7.67 -3.02 4.82
C LEU A 66 6.79 -1.85 5.24
N TRP A 67 7.27 -1.08 6.20
CA TRP A 67 6.51 0.01 6.79
C TRP A 67 7.05 1.35 6.33
N GLY A 68 6.34 1.94 5.38
CA GLY A 68 6.60 3.28 4.83
C GLY A 68 6.10 4.35 5.76
N VAL A 69 7.03 4.98 6.48
CA VAL A 69 6.72 6.01 7.46
C VAL A 69 7.09 7.40 6.94
N LEU A 70 6.36 8.39 7.42
CA LEU A 70 6.68 9.79 7.21
C LEU A 70 7.95 10.21 7.97
N PRO A 71 8.57 11.35 7.63
CA PRO A 71 9.67 11.90 8.40
C PRO A 71 9.35 12.02 9.89
N GLU A 72 10.36 11.81 10.73
CA GLU A 72 10.17 11.75 12.17
C GLU A 72 9.56 13.06 12.71
N SER A 73 8.39 12.91 13.31
CA SER A 73 7.61 13.97 13.96
C SER A 73 6.87 13.34 15.14
N PRO A 74 6.47 14.13 16.15
CA PRO A 74 5.71 13.61 17.30
C PRO A 74 4.46 12.83 16.88
N ASP A 75 3.71 13.33 15.89
CA ASP A 75 2.52 12.67 15.37
C ASP A 75 2.84 11.34 14.68
N THR A 76 3.93 11.28 13.92
CA THR A 76 4.36 10.04 13.27
C THR A 76 4.80 9.01 14.30
N GLN A 77 5.57 9.41 15.31
CA GLN A 77 5.98 8.53 16.40
C GLN A 77 4.77 8.01 17.19
N LEU A 78 3.80 8.88 17.49
CA LEU A 78 2.56 8.52 18.17
C LEU A 78 1.76 7.50 17.35
N LEU A 79 1.56 7.76 16.05
CA LEU A 79 0.88 6.84 15.15
C LEU A 79 1.59 5.49 15.09
N MET A 80 2.92 5.49 15.04
CA MET A 80 3.72 4.28 15.04
C MET A 80 3.54 3.48 16.34
N THR A 81 3.57 4.13 17.50
CA THR A 81 3.31 3.48 18.79
C THR A 81 1.92 2.86 18.82
N HIS A 82 0.89 3.59 18.40
CA HIS A 82 -0.48 3.05 18.31
C HIS A 82 -0.58 1.84 17.37
N PHE A 83 0.17 1.83 16.26
CA PHE A 83 0.24 0.68 15.34
C PHE A 83 0.81 -0.56 16.01
N LEU A 84 1.93 -0.43 16.70
CA LEU A 84 2.60 -1.55 17.36
C LEU A 84 1.76 -2.09 18.52
N GLU A 85 1.11 -1.21 19.29
CA GLU A 85 0.18 -1.60 20.35
C GLU A 85 -1.02 -2.39 19.81
N GLU A 86 -1.72 -1.85 18.80
CA GLU A 86 -2.90 -2.51 18.24
C GLU A 86 -2.52 -3.79 17.49
N TYR A 87 -1.35 -3.83 16.85
CA TYR A 87 -0.77 -5.06 16.29
C TYR A 87 -0.59 -6.12 17.37
N PHE A 88 0.15 -5.80 18.43
CA PHE A 88 0.43 -6.73 19.52
C PHE A 88 -0.85 -7.20 20.21
N LYS A 89 -1.81 -6.30 20.44
CA LYS A 89 -3.12 -6.62 21.01
C LYS A 89 -3.90 -7.62 20.15
N LYS A 90 -3.79 -7.53 18.82
CA LYS A 90 -4.55 -8.39 17.89
C LYS A 90 -3.86 -9.72 17.61
N LEU A 91 -2.55 -9.72 17.43
CA LEU A 91 -1.79 -10.92 17.05
C LEU A 91 -1.10 -11.61 18.22
N GLN A 92 -0.94 -10.94 19.37
CA GLN A 92 -0.23 -11.45 20.56
C GLN A 92 1.21 -11.89 20.27
N ILE A 93 1.82 -11.32 19.23
CA ILE A 93 3.19 -11.59 18.81
C ILE A 93 3.92 -10.24 18.73
N PRO A 94 5.03 -10.04 19.45
CA PRO A 94 5.79 -8.80 19.34
C PRO A 94 6.52 -8.75 18.00
N PRO A 95 6.45 -7.64 17.24
CA PRO A 95 7.15 -7.51 15.99
C PRO A 95 8.65 -7.30 16.20
N HIS A 96 9.47 -7.94 15.36
CA HIS A 96 10.89 -7.59 15.27
C HIS A 96 11.03 -6.43 14.30
N ILE A 97 11.60 -5.30 14.74
CA ILE A 97 11.65 -4.07 13.94
C ILE A 97 13.09 -3.77 13.52
N ILE A 98 13.34 -3.82 12.21
CA ILE A 98 14.52 -3.23 11.58
C ILE A 98 14.25 -1.74 11.38
N GLN A 99 15.03 -0.89 12.05
CA GLN A 99 14.76 0.55 12.13
C GLN A 99 15.08 1.31 10.84
N ASP A 100 16.01 0.81 10.02
CA ASP A 100 16.39 1.43 8.76
C ASP A 100 16.58 0.36 7.68
N GLY A 101 15.50 0.08 6.94
CA GLY A 101 15.54 -0.86 5.83
C GLY A 101 16.53 -0.46 4.74
N THR A 102 16.76 0.84 4.51
CA THR A 102 17.67 1.28 3.44
C THR A 102 19.11 0.84 3.66
N LYS A 103 19.49 0.62 4.93
CA LYS A 103 20.83 0.19 5.34
C LYS A 103 20.90 -1.28 5.76
N ALA A 104 19.76 -1.96 5.88
CA ALA A 104 19.71 -3.33 6.38
C ALA A 104 20.48 -4.30 5.46
N SER A 105 21.30 -5.18 6.01
CA SER A 105 22.03 -6.16 5.20
C SER A 105 21.12 -7.32 4.76
N PRO A 106 21.46 -8.06 3.68
CA PRO A 106 20.73 -9.27 3.30
C PRO A 106 20.65 -10.31 4.44
N GLU A 107 21.72 -10.44 5.23
CA GLU A 107 21.79 -11.34 6.38
C GLU A 107 20.86 -10.90 7.51
N GLU A 108 20.81 -9.59 7.79
CA GLU A 108 19.89 -9.02 8.78
C GLU A 108 18.43 -9.30 8.40
N ILE A 109 18.06 -9.06 7.14
CA ILE A 109 16.72 -9.36 6.62
C ILE A 109 16.41 -10.84 6.73
N LYS A 110 17.35 -11.71 6.32
CA LYS A 110 17.16 -13.17 6.32
C LYS A 110 16.99 -13.75 7.73
N ASN A 111 17.73 -13.21 8.71
CA ASN A 111 17.74 -13.67 10.10
C ASN A 111 16.65 -12.99 10.96
N CYS A 112 15.92 -12.04 10.40
CA CYS A 112 14.83 -11.35 11.08
C CYS A 112 13.70 -12.33 11.47
N ALA A 113 13.32 -12.32 12.74
CA ALA A 113 12.27 -13.19 13.26
C ALA A 113 10.89 -12.75 12.73
N LYS A 114 10.05 -13.71 12.33
CA LYS A 114 8.67 -13.44 11.95
C LYS A 114 7.89 -13.03 13.21
N PRO A 115 7.09 -11.95 13.17
CA PRO A 115 6.82 -11.05 12.04
C PRO A 115 7.90 -9.96 11.95
N CYS A 116 8.53 -9.85 10.77
CA CYS A 116 9.62 -8.92 10.55
C CYS A 116 9.10 -7.60 9.97
N TRP A 117 9.23 -6.52 10.73
CA TRP A 117 8.86 -5.17 10.31
C TRP A 117 10.10 -4.41 9.88
N VAL A 118 10.07 -3.86 8.67
CA VAL A 118 11.19 -3.10 8.11
C VAL A 118 10.74 -1.66 7.91
N LYS A 119 11.20 -0.76 8.79
CA LYS A 119 10.90 0.67 8.70
C LYS A 119 11.65 1.27 7.52
N MET A 120 10.95 1.98 6.66
CA MET A 120 11.49 2.61 5.45
C MET A 120 10.85 3.98 5.23
N PRO A 121 11.51 4.87 4.47
CA PRO A 121 10.86 6.08 3.95
C PRO A 121 9.59 5.73 3.18
N HIS A 122 8.51 6.50 3.37
CA HIS A 122 7.21 6.25 2.73
C HIS A 122 7.26 6.12 1.20
N ASP A 123 8.10 6.92 0.55
CA ASP A 123 8.30 6.93 -0.90
C ASP A 123 9.03 5.68 -1.42
N GLN A 124 9.74 4.97 -0.54
CA GLN A 124 10.53 3.78 -0.90
C GLN A 124 9.90 2.48 -0.43
N ALA A 125 8.89 2.50 0.44
CA ALA A 125 8.35 1.28 1.05
C ALA A 125 7.35 0.50 0.18
N ASN A 126 7.12 0.87 -1.08
CA ASN A 126 6.07 0.34 -1.94
C ASN A 126 6.64 -0.18 -3.28
N THR A 127 5.88 -1.01 -4.00
CA THR A 127 6.33 -1.49 -5.32
C THR A 127 6.18 -0.48 -6.47
N LEU A 128 5.44 0.64 -6.26
CA LEU A 128 5.15 1.60 -7.33
C LEU A 128 6.34 2.49 -7.68
N ALA A 129 7.21 2.78 -6.72
CA ALA A 129 8.42 3.59 -6.92
C ALA A 129 9.65 2.77 -7.35
N GLY A 130 9.54 1.44 -7.40
CA GLY A 130 10.71 0.55 -7.46
C GLY A 130 11.42 0.53 -6.10
N ASN A 131 11.49 -0.63 -5.48
CA ASN A 131 12.11 -0.80 -4.17
C ASN A 131 13.22 -1.84 -4.28
N SER A 132 14.46 -1.38 -4.28
CA SER A 132 15.65 -2.23 -4.36
C SER A 132 15.74 -3.20 -3.18
N LEU A 133 15.30 -2.84 -1.98
CA LEU A 133 15.24 -3.78 -0.86
C LEU A 133 14.27 -4.94 -1.11
N ILE A 134 13.12 -4.68 -1.74
CA ILE A 134 12.20 -5.76 -2.13
C ILE A 134 12.89 -6.67 -3.14
N GLU A 135 13.45 -6.10 -4.20
CA GLU A 135 14.02 -6.85 -5.32
C GLU A 135 15.29 -7.63 -4.94
N GLU A 136 16.19 -7.00 -4.20
CA GLU A 136 17.52 -7.53 -3.90
C GLU A 136 17.57 -8.34 -2.60
N LYS A 137 16.68 -8.07 -1.64
CA LYS A 137 16.80 -8.64 -0.28
C LYS A 137 15.59 -9.44 0.16
N ILE A 138 14.36 -9.05 -0.21
CA ILE A 138 13.15 -9.78 0.23
C ILE A 138 12.76 -10.88 -0.76
N ILE A 139 12.62 -10.59 -2.05
CA ILE A 139 12.23 -11.57 -3.08
C ILE A 139 13.13 -12.82 -3.07
N PRO A 140 14.48 -12.70 -2.94
CA PRO A 140 15.36 -13.87 -2.88
C PRO A 140 15.14 -14.80 -1.68
N THR A 141 14.43 -14.35 -0.65
CA THR A 141 14.11 -15.20 0.51
C THR A 141 12.95 -16.15 0.25
N HIS A 142 12.20 -15.97 -0.84
CA HIS A 142 10.99 -16.73 -1.18
C HIS A 142 9.90 -16.75 -0.10
N LYS A 143 9.92 -15.77 0.80
CA LYS A 143 8.91 -15.57 1.85
C LYS A 143 7.90 -14.51 1.43
N ASN A 144 6.73 -14.52 2.06
CA ASN A 144 5.65 -13.58 1.76
C ASN A 144 5.96 -12.21 2.35
N TYR A 145 5.56 -11.15 1.64
CA TYR A 145 5.67 -9.78 2.14
C TYR A 145 4.48 -8.93 1.74
N LEU A 146 4.18 -7.95 2.58
CA LEU A 146 3.28 -6.84 2.27
C LEU A 146 3.98 -5.51 2.51
N THR A 147 3.46 -4.46 1.88
CA THR A 147 3.88 -3.08 2.16
C THR A 147 2.74 -2.31 2.79
N LEU A 148 3.06 -1.43 3.74
CA LEU A 148 2.14 -0.48 4.34
C LEU A 148 2.78 0.90 4.29
N THR A 149 2.31 1.74 3.37
CA THR A 149 2.84 3.08 3.14
C THR A 149 1.85 4.12 3.63
N VAL A 150 2.30 5.00 4.53
CA VAL A 150 1.51 6.15 5.00
C VAL A 150 1.62 7.29 3.99
N MET A 151 0.49 7.68 3.43
CA MET A 151 0.38 8.75 2.43
C MET A 151 -0.44 9.90 3.01
N PRO A 152 0.17 11.07 3.24
CA PRO A 152 -0.59 12.23 3.66
C PRO A 152 -1.36 12.82 2.48
N PHE A 153 -2.52 13.42 2.74
CA PHE A 153 -3.27 14.13 1.70
C PHE A 153 -4.00 15.36 2.24
N ASN A 154 -4.35 16.27 1.33
CA ASN A 154 -5.19 17.43 1.61
C ASN A 154 -6.61 17.24 1.07
N GLY A 155 -7.61 17.89 1.67
CA GLY A 155 -9.01 17.73 1.24
C GLY A 155 -9.30 18.17 -0.20
N ASP A 156 -8.43 18.99 -0.79
CA ASP A 156 -8.56 19.65 -2.10
C ASP A 156 -7.57 19.13 -3.16
N GLU A 157 -7.09 17.87 -3.04
CA GLU A 157 -6.20 17.28 -4.06
C GLU A 157 -6.77 17.40 -5.48
N THR A 158 -5.99 17.98 -6.38
CA THR A 158 -6.34 18.09 -7.80
C THR A 158 -5.78 16.91 -8.59
N VAL A 159 -6.63 16.23 -9.37
CA VAL A 159 -6.18 15.17 -10.29
C VAL A 159 -5.74 15.81 -11.59
N SER A 160 -4.45 15.71 -11.91
CA SER A 160 -3.93 16.14 -13.21
C SER A 160 -4.47 15.25 -14.34
N GLU A 161 -4.54 15.80 -15.55
CA GLU A 161 -4.96 15.03 -16.73
C GLU A 161 -4.04 13.82 -16.97
N PHE A 162 -2.74 13.98 -16.71
CA PHE A 162 -1.76 12.90 -16.72
C PHE A 162 -2.19 11.74 -15.81
N CYS A 163 -2.56 12.02 -14.56
CA CYS A 163 -2.99 11.01 -13.62
C CYS A 163 -4.36 10.40 -13.96
N ASP A 164 -5.25 11.15 -14.60
CA ASP A 164 -6.58 10.65 -14.98
C ASP A 164 -6.52 9.65 -16.14
N GLN A 165 -5.57 9.84 -17.05
CA GLN A 165 -5.33 8.94 -18.17
C GLN A 165 -4.54 7.67 -17.79
N GLN A 166 -3.93 7.64 -16.60
CA GLN A 166 -3.18 6.48 -16.13
C GLN A 166 -4.10 5.30 -15.79
N LYS A 167 -3.81 4.16 -16.41
CA LYS A 167 -4.46 2.87 -16.09
C LYS A 167 -3.86 2.22 -14.84
N ARG A 168 -2.53 2.30 -14.71
CA ARG A 168 -1.78 1.93 -13.50
C ARG A 168 -1.24 3.21 -12.88
N LEU A 169 -1.61 3.47 -11.63
CA LEU A 169 -1.22 4.70 -10.96
C LEU A 169 0.26 4.62 -10.58
N THR A 170 1.01 5.67 -10.91
CA THR A 170 2.31 5.94 -10.31
C THR A 170 2.15 6.39 -8.86
N LEU A 171 3.25 6.41 -8.09
CA LEU A 171 3.22 6.92 -6.72
C LEU A 171 2.71 8.38 -6.66
N GLU A 172 3.07 9.23 -7.62
CA GLU A 172 2.54 10.61 -7.71
C GLU A 172 1.02 10.65 -7.92
N CYS A 173 0.49 9.73 -8.73
CA CYS A 173 -0.93 9.75 -9.10
C CYS A 173 -1.82 9.02 -8.10
N ILE A 174 -1.25 8.20 -7.20
CA ILE A 174 -2.06 7.37 -6.30
C ILE A 174 -2.87 8.22 -5.32
N THR A 175 -2.28 9.26 -4.74
CA THR A 175 -2.94 10.12 -3.76
C THR A 175 -4.09 10.90 -4.39
N PRO A 176 -3.89 11.78 -5.40
CA PRO A 176 -4.96 12.62 -5.91
C PRO A 176 -6.12 11.79 -6.49
N VAL A 177 -5.82 10.69 -7.19
CA VAL A 177 -6.87 9.81 -7.73
C VAL A 177 -7.65 9.11 -6.61
N SER A 178 -6.97 8.60 -5.58
CA SER A 178 -7.64 7.95 -4.45
C SER A 178 -8.51 8.91 -3.66
N VAL A 179 -8.03 10.14 -3.43
CA VAL A 179 -8.79 11.18 -2.73
C VAL A 179 -10.04 11.56 -3.53
N ARG A 180 -9.92 11.79 -4.84
CA ARG A 180 -11.08 12.07 -5.71
C ARG A 180 -12.14 10.95 -5.65
N GLU A 181 -11.70 9.69 -5.70
CA GLU A 181 -12.59 8.52 -5.67
C GLU A 181 -13.36 8.39 -4.33
N ILE A 182 -12.75 8.79 -3.23
CA ILE A 182 -13.34 8.69 -1.90
C ILE A 182 -14.03 9.99 -1.44
N HIS A 183 -13.76 11.13 -2.08
CA HIS A 183 -14.24 12.45 -1.65
C HIS A 183 -15.76 12.48 -1.45
N ARG A 184 -16.53 11.90 -2.37
CA ARG A 184 -18.01 11.81 -2.26
C ARG A 184 -18.50 11.00 -1.04
N LYS A 185 -17.64 10.22 -0.39
CA LYS A 185 -17.95 9.43 0.81
C LYS A 185 -17.53 10.15 2.10
N MET A 186 -16.78 11.25 2.02
CA MET A 186 -16.48 12.13 3.15
C MET A 186 -17.66 13.09 3.33
N LYS A 187 -18.46 12.87 4.39
CA LYS A 187 -19.76 13.55 4.54
C LYS A 187 -19.68 14.91 5.21
N ASP A 188 -18.83 15.02 6.23
CA ASP A 188 -18.64 16.23 7.00
C ASP A 188 -17.32 16.89 6.61
N PRO A 189 -17.33 18.07 5.95
CA PRO A 189 -16.12 18.76 5.53
C PRO A 189 -15.33 19.37 6.70
N LYS A 190 -15.89 19.39 7.93
CA LYS A 190 -15.23 19.88 9.14
C LYS A 190 -14.46 18.80 9.89
N GLN A 191 -14.46 17.57 9.37
CA GLN A 191 -13.78 16.43 9.95
C GLN A 191 -12.60 16.02 9.09
N LEU A 192 -11.55 15.53 9.74
CA LEU A 192 -10.42 14.88 9.06
C LEU A 192 -10.72 13.40 8.89
N TYR A 193 -10.28 12.83 7.76
CA TYR A 193 -10.51 11.43 7.43
C TYR A 193 -9.20 10.67 7.20
N PHE A 194 -9.27 9.35 7.39
CA PHE A 194 -8.28 8.42 6.86
C PHE A 194 -8.98 7.28 6.12
N PHE A 195 -8.28 6.67 5.19
CA PHE A 195 -8.77 5.49 4.47
C PHE A 195 -7.60 4.61 4.02
N LEU A 196 -7.92 3.37 3.69
CA LEU A 196 -6.92 2.38 3.27
C LEU A 196 -7.26 1.91 1.87
N ARG A 197 -6.24 1.82 1.01
CA ARG A 197 -6.34 1.24 -0.33
C ARG A 197 -5.32 0.13 -0.48
N LYS A 198 -5.76 -0.99 -1.05
CA LYS A 198 -4.88 -2.09 -1.45
C LYS A 198 -4.61 -2.02 -2.96
N TYR A 199 -3.38 -2.29 -3.36
CA TYR A 199 -2.92 -2.24 -4.74
C TYR A 199 -1.97 -3.42 -5.01
N ASN A 200 -2.00 -3.99 -6.22
CA ASN A 200 -1.18 -5.14 -6.63
C ASN A 200 -1.15 -6.31 -5.61
N GLU A 201 -2.26 -6.56 -4.91
CA GLU A 201 -2.45 -7.61 -3.89
C GLU A 201 -1.56 -7.53 -2.63
N ARG A 202 -0.53 -6.67 -2.61
CA ARG A 202 0.45 -6.59 -1.52
C ARG A 202 0.77 -5.19 -1.04
N ASP A 203 0.40 -4.16 -1.80
CA ASP A 203 0.68 -2.77 -1.46
C ASP A 203 -0.51 -2.12 -0.75
N PHE A 204 -0.36 -1.83 0.52
CA PHE A 204 -1.33 -1.06 1.29
C PHE A 204 -0.90 0.39 1.39
N PHE A 205 -1.81 1.30 1.05
CA PHE A 205 -1.63 2.73 1.20
C PHE A 205 -2.63 3.25 2.24
N LEU A 206 -2.12 3.70 3.37
CA LEU A 206 -2.88 4.37 4.42
C LEU A 206 -2.87 5.87 4.14
N PHE A 207 -4.00 6.38 3.66
CA PHE A 207 -4.17 7.80 3.41
C PHE A 207 -4.66 8.51 4.66
N VAL A 208 -3.93 9.52 5.12
CA VAL A 208 -4.26 10.31 6.33
C VAL A 208 -4.37 11.78 5.99
N GLN A 209 -5.52 12.40 6.27
CA GLN A 209 -5.76 13.80 5.96
C GLN A 209 -5.00 14.70 6.94
N LYS A 210 -4.27 15.69 6.39
CA LYS A 210 -3.53 16.68 7.20
C LYS A 210 -4.36 17.92 7.51
N GLU A 211 -5.13 18.40 6.53
CA GLU A 211 -5.83 19.68 6.60
C GLU A 211 -7.28 19.54 6.12
N LEU A 212 -8.16 20.37 6.67
CA LEU A 212 -9.54 20.49 6.19
C LEU A 212 -9.55 21.13 4.78
N PRO A 213 -10.57 20.85 3.96
CA PRO A 213 -10.71 21.51 2.67
C PRO A 213 -10.80 23.03 2.85
N LYS A 214 -10.07 23.81 2.05
CA LYS A 214 -10.03 25.28 2.15
C LYS A 214 -11.40 25.96 2.03
N ASN A 215 -12.35 25.30 1.37
CA ASN A 215 -13.73 25.78 1.17
C ASN A 215 -14.73 25.26 2.24
N ALA A 216 -14.25 24.74 3.37
CA ALA A 216 -15.09 24.17 4.44
C ALA A 216 -15.52 25.17 5.53
N LEU A 217 -15.16 26.46 5.39
CA LEU A 217 -15.47 27.56 6.30
C LEU A 217 -16.65 28.40 5.81
#